data_AF-T2JW41-F1
#
_entry.id   AF-T2JW41-F1
#
_cell.length_a   1.000
_cell.length_b   1.000
_cell.length_c   1.000
_cell.angle_alpha   90.00
_cell.angle_beta   90.00
_cell.angle_gamma   90.00
#
_symmetry.space_group_name_H-M   'P 1'
#
loop_
_entity.id
_entity.type
_entity.pdbx_description
1 polymer ?
#
loop_
_entity_poly.entity_id
_entity_poly.type
_entity_poly.pdbx_seq_one_letter_code
_entity_poly.pdbx_strand_id
1 'polypeptide(L)' 'MSATTVKNLVNQPYKYGFVTDIETETIPRGLSEDVIRLISAKKNEPEFMLEFRLKAYKQWLKMTEPTWPHVHYPKIDYQN' A
#
# COMPACT_ATOMS: atom_id res chain seq x y z
N MET A 1 16.24 -48.22 -6.86
CA MET A 1 16.48 -46.79 -6.61
C MET A 1 15.27 -46.24 -5.86
N SER A 2 15.39 -46.00 -4.55
CA SER A 2 14.26 -45.83 -3.63
C SER A 2 13.55 -44.48 -3.79
N ALA A 3 12.22 -44.50 -3.92
CA ALA A 3 11.35 -43.32 -4.07
C ALA A 3 11.52 -42.29 -2.93
N THR A 4 11.97 -42.73 -1.76
CA THR A 4 12.28 -41.89 -0.60
C THR A 4 13.39 -40.88 -0.89
N THR A 5 14.38 -41.24 -1.71
CA THR A 5 15.52 -40.36 -2.04
C THR A 5 15.09 -39.20 -2.94
N VAL A 6 14.17 -39.45 -3.88
CA VAL A 6 13.63 -38.41 -4.78
C VAL A 6 12.80 -37.39 -3.99
N LYS A 7 11.97 -37.85 -3.06
CA LYS A 7 11.12 -36.99 -2.23
C LYS A 7 11.93 -36.00 -1.39
N ASN A 8 13.08 -36.46 -0.86
CA ASN A 8 13.98 -35.62 -0.08
C ASN A 8 14.76 -34.61 -0.91
N LEU A 9 15.01 -34.89 -2.20
CA LEU A 9 15.68 -33.96 -3.10
C LEU A 9 14.72 -32.84 -3.57
N VAL A 10 13.45 -33.18 -3.80
CA VAL A 10 12.43 -32.22 -4.25
C VAL A 10 11.96 -31.28 -3.14
N ASN A 11 11.91 -31.74 -1.89
CA ASN A 11 11.50 -30.92 -0.74
C ASN A 11 12.62 -30.06 -0.13
N GLN A 12 13.77 -29.91 -0.81
CA GLN A 12 14.83 -29.03 -0.33
C GLN A 12 14.41 -27.56 -0.54
N PRO A 13 14.42 -26.72 0.52
CA PRO A 13 14.14 -25.30 0.36
C PRO A 13 15.19 -24.67 -0.55
N TYR A 14 14.73 -23.87 -1.53
CA TYR A 14 15.59 -23.23 -2.53
C TYR A 14 16.57 -22.26 -1.85
N LYS A 15 17.86 -22.64 -1.82
CA LYS A 15 18.91 -21.92 -1.07
C LYS A 15 19.34 -20.59 -1.69
N TYR A 16 18.92 -20.29 -2.92
CA TYR A 16 19.41 -19.16 -3.70
C TYR A 16 18.32 -18.10 -3.97
N GLY A 17 17.34 -17.98 -3.07
CA GLY A 17 16.34 -16.92 -3.16
C GLY A 17 16.95 -15.54 -2.91
N PHE A 18 16.67 -14.58 -3.80
CA PHE A 18 16.99 -13.18 -3.54
C PHE A 18 15.98 -12.64 -2.53
N VAL A 19 16.45 -12.25 -1.35
CA VAL A 19 15.66 -11.54 -0.34
C VAL A 19 16.31 -10.18 -0.11
N THR A 20 15.51 -9.13 -0.19
CA THR A 20 15.93 -7.77 0.16
C THR A 20 15.02 -7.34 1.30
N ASP A 21 15.61 -7.10 2.47
CA ASP A 21 14.90 -6.46 3.57
C ASP A 21 14.65 -5.00 3.19
N ILE A 22 13.39 -4.65 3.00
CA ILE A 22 12.95 -3.28 2.73
C ILE A 22 12.46 -2.71 4.05
N GLU A 23 13.01 -1.58 4.46
CA GLU A 23 12.48 -0.83 5.59
C GLU A 23 11.03 -0.44 5.28
N THR A 24 10.10 -0.95 6.09
CA THR A 24 8.68 -0.66 5.95
C THR A 24 8.19 -0.02 7.23
N GLU A 25 7.41 1.04 7.08
CA GLU A 25 6.77 1.70 8.19
C GLU A 25 5.27 1.72 7.98
N THR A 26 4.54 1.33 9.01
CA THR A 26 3.07 1.27 8.98
C THR A 26 2.48 2.53 9.60
N ILE A 27 1.58 3.17 8.88
CA ILE A 27 0.74 4.26 9.37
C ILE A 27 -0.66 3.72 9.73
N PRO A 28 -1.43 4.43 10.57
CA PRO A 28 -2.82 4.09 10.85
C PRO A 28 -3.63 3.98 9.56
N ARG A 29 -4.66 3.12 9.59
CA ARG A 29 -5.59 2.99 8.46
C ARG A 29 -6.47 4.23 8.34
N GLY A 30 -6.94 4.46 7.12
CA GLY A 30 -7.85 5.53 6.78
C GLY A 30 -7.17 6.77 6.21
N LEU A 31 -7.91 7.49 5.38
CA LEU A 31 -7.46 8.72 4.75
C LEU A 31 -7.96 9.93 5.54
N SER A 32 -7.05 10.63 6.22
CA SER A 32 -7.33 11.84 6.99
C SER A 32 -6.24 12.89 6.79
N GLU A 33 -6.52 14.15 7.16
CA GLU A 33 -5.50 15.21 7.08
C GLU A 33 -4.29 14.92 8.00
N ASP A 34 -4.51 14.25 9.13
CA ASP A 34 -3.45 13.91 10.08
C ASP A 34 -2.51 12.86 9.50
N VAL A 35 -3.06 11.88 8.78
CA VAL A 35 -2.26 10.90 8.01
C VAL A 35 -1.46 11.59 6.92
N ILE A 36 -2.03 12.58 6.23
CA ILE A 36 -1.31 13.36 5.20
C ILE A 36 -0.15 14.14 5.82
N ARG A 37 -0.36 14.81 6.96
CA ARG A 37 0.71 15.54 7.69
C ARG A 37 1.79 14.58 8.17
N LEU A 38 1.40 13.42 8.70
CA LEU A 38 2.33 12.38 9.14
C LEU A 38 3.21 11.89 7.99
N ILE A 39 2.62 11.58 6.82
CA ILE A 39 3.36 11.14 5.63
C ILE A 39 4.33 12.24 5.17
N SER A 40 3.87 13.49 5.13
CA SER A 40 4.69 14.61 4.66
C SER A 40 5.88 14.88 5.58
N ALA A 41 5.65 14.86 6.90
CA ALA A 41 6.68 15.01 7.91
C ALA A 41 7.73 13.88 7.85
N LYS A 42 7.28 12.62 7.70
CA LYS A 42 8.18 11.45 7.59
C LYS A 42 9.07 11.52 6.34
N LYS A 43 8.53 12.03 5.25
CA LYS A 43 9.24 12.18 3.98
C LYS A 43 10.09 13.45 3.89
N ASN A 44 10.08 14.28 4.95
CA ASN A 44 10.75 15.58 4.98
C ASN A 44 10.41 16.44 3.76
N GLU A 45 9.12 16.47 3.40
CA GLU A 45 8.64 17.20 2.23
C GLU A 45 8.63 18.72 2.51
N PRO A 46 8.89 19.56 1.49
CA PRO A 46 8.79 21.00 1.62
C PRO A 46 7.32 21.46 1.80
N GLU A 47 7.11 22.61 2.43
CA GLU A 47 5.77 23.12 2.81
C GLU A 47 4.79 23.17 1.63
N PHE A 48 5.24 23.57 0.44
CA PHE A 48 4.36 23.63 -0.73
C PHE A 48 3.78 22.26 -1.13
N MET A 49 4.52 21.17 -0.89
CA MET A 49 4.05 19.80 -1.14
C MET A 49 2.98 19.40 -0.12
N LEU A 50 3.17 19.76 1.15
CA LEU A 50 2.17 19.52 2.18
C LEU A 50 0.87 20.26 1.85
N GLU A 51 0.96 21.54 1.52
CA GLU A 51 -0.20 22.33 1.11
C GLU A 51 -0.92 21.74 -0.11
N PHE A 52 -0.15 21.30 -1.12
CA PHE A 52 -0.70 20.67 -2.31
C PHE A 52 -1.50 19.42 -1.97
N ARG A 53 -0.95 18.53 -1.13
CA ARG A 53 -1.64 17.32 -0.65
C ARG A 53 -2.92 17.65 0.11
N LEU A 54 -2.86 18.64 1.01
CA LEU A 54 -4.03 19.07 1.78
C LEU A 54 -5.11 19.68 0.87
N LYS A 55 -4.74 20.48 -0.12
CA LYS A 55 -5.68 21.03 -1.14
C LYS A 55 -6.31 19.90 -1.95
N ALA A 56 -5.54 18.91 -2.40
CA ALA A 56 -6.03 17.75 -3.13
C ALA A 56 -7.03 16.93 -2.30
N TYR A 57 -6.72 16.67 -1.02
CA TYR A 57 -7.64 15.96 -0.12
C TYR A 57 -8.96 16.69 0.08
N LYS A 58 -8.92 18.01 0.32
CA LYS A 58 -10.13 18.84 0.43
C LYS A 58 -10.99 18.83 -0.83
N GLN A 59 -10.35 18.77 -2.00
CA GLN A 59 -11.06 18.67 -3.26
C GLN A 59 -11.67 17.27 -3.44
N TRP A 60 -10.91 16.23 -3.11
CA TRP A 60 -11.36 14.84 -3.19
C TRP A 60 -12.61 14.58 -2.32
N LEU A 61 -12.67 15.15 -1.10
CA LEU A 61 -13.85 15.05 -0.23
C LEU A 61 -15.15 15.62 -0.86
N LYS A 62 -15.02 16.54 -1.83
CA LYS A 62 -16.16 17.14 -2.54
C LYS A 62 -16.51 16.39 -3.83
N MET A 63 -15.65 15.49 -4.28
CA MET A 63 -15.86 14.74 -5.51
C MET A 63 -16.83 13.60 -5.27
N THR A 64 -17.71 13.38 -6.23
CA THR A 64 -18.55 12.19 -6.30
C THR A 64 -17.83 11.14 -7.11
N GLU A 65 -17.88 9.89 -6.65
CA GLU A 65 -17.35 8.76 -7.39
C GLU A 65 -18.07 8.61 -8.75
N PRO A 66 -17.34 8.52 -9.88
CA PRO A 66 -17.94 8.39 -11.19
C PRO A 66 -18.58 7.01 -11.42
N THR A 67 -19.81 6.99 -11.95
CA THR A 67 -20.56 5.75 -12.22
C THR A 67 -20.72 5.43 -13.71
N TRP A 68 -20.04 6.18 -14.59
CA TRP A 68 -20.05 5.92 -16.04
C TRP A 68 -19.38 4.61 -16.50
N PRO A 69 -18.41 4.00 -15.78
CA PRO A 69 -17.84 2.73 -16.25
C PRO A 69 -18.79 1.57 -15.97
N HIS A 70 -18.86 0.61 -16.89
CA HIS A 70 -19.69 -0.60 -16.75
C HIS A 70 -18.98 -1.66 -15.89
N VAL A 71 -18.59 -1.27 -14.67
CA VAL A 71 -17.95 -2.16 -13.69
C VAL A 71 -18.77 -2.17 -12.41
N HIS A 72 -18.84 -3.33 -11.78
CA HIS A 72 -19.55 -3.52 -10.52
C HIS A 72 -18.54 -3.89 -9.43
N TYR A 73 -18.47 -3.06 -8.40
CA TYR A 73 -17.65 -3.29 -7.22
C TYR A 73 -18.39 -2.78 -5.98
N PRO A 74 -18.16 -3.37 -4.80
CA PRO A 74 -18.71 -2.85 -3.56
C PRO A 74 -18.12 -1.46 -3.27
N LYS A 75 -18.90 -0.60 -2.63
CA LYS A 75 -18.44 0.75 -2.27
C LYS A 75 -17.16 0.66 -1.44
N ILE A 76 -16.15 1.42 -1.85
CA ILE A 76 -14.86 1.46 -1.17
C ILE A 76 -15.03 2.25 0.14
N ASP A 77 -14.64 1.64 1.26
CA ASP A 77 -14.49 2.33 2.54
C ASP A 77 -13.05 2.86 2.65
N TYR A 78 -12.89 4.17 2.47
CA TYR A 78 -11.57 4.82 2.52
C TYR A 78 -11.02 4.99 3.94
N GLN A 79 -11.72 4.50 4.97
CA GLN A 79 -11.34 4.67 6.38
C GLN A 79 -10.91 3.36 7.07
N ASN A 80 -10.96 2.21 6.39
CA ASN A 80 -10.84 0.87 7.01
C ASN A 80 -9.83 -0.06 6.32
#